data_AF-A0A933J6K8-F1
#
_entry.id   AF-A0A933J6K8-F1
#
_cell.length_a   1.000
_cell.length_b   1.000
_cell.length_c   1.000
_cell.angle_alpha   90.00
_cell.angle_beta   90.00
_cell.angle_gamma   90.00
#
_symmetry.space_group_name_H-M   'P 1'
#
loop_
_entity.id
_entity.type
_entity.pdbx_description
1 polymer ?
#
loop_
_entity_poly.entity_id
_entity_poly.type
_entity_poly.pdbx_seq_one_letter_code
_entity_poly.pdbx_strand_id
1 'polypeptide(L)'
;MTNPRGSSPDSRCYLERVEREIIEFEIKYGMDYEQFGAKLGRGELGNPFAYEREQDAMRWESLIAEKKGWLEQLRHAVSASHDSQT
;
A
#
# COMPACT_ATOMS: atom_id res chain seq x y z
N MET A 1 14.85 -27.26 21.06
CA MET A 1 14.10 -26.67 19.93
C MET A 1 13.69 -25.26 20.32
N THR A 2 14.58 -24.28 20.15
CA THR A 2 14.33 -22.87 20.47
C THR A 2 13.94 -22.17 19.17
N ASN A 3 12.66 -21.82 19.02
CA ASN A 3 12.24 -20.87 17.99
C ASN A 3 12.11 -19.50 18.68
N PRO A 4 13.15 -18.65 18.66
CA PRO A 4 13.09 -17.38 19.36
C PRO A 4 12.19 -16.44 18.55
N ARG A 5 11.11 -16.01 19.20
CA ARG A 5 10.39 -14.75 18.97
C ARG A 5 10.06 -14.46 17.51
N GLY A 6 8.77 -14.59 17.18
CA GLY A 6 8.21 -14.09 15.93
C GLY A 6 8.84 -12.74 15.59
N SER A 7 9.68 -12.76 14.55
CA SER A 7 10.19 -11.56 13.92
C SER A 7 8.98 -10.68 13.67
N SER A 8 8.96 -9.48 14.27
CA SER A 8 8.10 -8.44 13.74
C SER A 8 8.34 -8.44 12.23
N PRO A 9 7.28 -8.55 11.40
CA PRO A 9 7.46 -8.62 9.96
C PRO A 9 8.37 -7.47 9.57
N ASP A 10 9.51 -7.80 8.95
CA ASP A 10 10.46 -6.77 8.53
C ASP A 10 9.67 -5.79 7.68
N SER A 11 9.70 -4.52 8.07
CA SER A 11 8.94 -3.45 7.41
C SER A 11 9.20 -3.41 5.90
N ARG A 12 10.35 -3.92 5.43
CA ARG A 12 10.66 -4.09 4.01
C ARG A 12 9.86 -5.23 3.38
N CYS A 13 9.79 -6.39 4.03
CA CYS A 13 9.02 -7.53 3.52
C CYS A 13 7.52 -7.21 3.44
N TYR A 14 7.02 -6.41 4.39
CA TYR A 14 5.65 -5.90 4.33
C TYR A 14 5.47 -4.89 3.19
N LEU A 15 6.39 -3.93 3.01
CA LEU A 15 6.36 -2.98 1.90
C LEU A 15 6.38 -3.69 0.54
N GLU A 16 7.24 -4.69 0.35
CA GLU A 16 7.30 -5.49 -0.89
C GLU A 16 5.97 -6.19 -1.19
N ARG A 17 5.27 -6.66 -0.16
CA ARG A 17 3.94 -7.27 -0.32
C ARG A 17 2.89 -6.24 -0.73
N VAL A 18 2.90 -5.07 -0.09
CA VAL A 18 1.99 -3.97 -0.43
C VAL A 18 2.24 -3.48 -1.86
N GLU A 19 3.49 -3.32 -2.27
CA GLU A 19 3.84 -2.93 -3.64
C GLU A 19 3.39 -3.98 -4.65
N ARG A 20 3.53 -5.27 -4.33
CA ARG A 20 3.04 -6.35 -5.20
C ARG A 20 1.53 -6.30 -5.37
N GLU A 21 0.76 -6.14 -4.28
CA GLU A 21 -0.70 -6.02 -4.37
C GLU A 21 -1.12 -4.79 -5.19
N ILE A 22 -0.42 -3.65 -5.03
CA ILE A 22 -0.65 -2.45 -5.85
C ILE A 22 -0.46 -2.75 -7.34
N ILE A 23 0.65 -3.42 -7.70
CA ILE A 23 0.95 -3.80 -9.10
C ILE A 23 -0.12 -4.75 -9.64
N GLU A 24 -0.63 -5.69 -8.82
CA GLU A 24 -1.72 -6.57 -9.24
C GLU A 24 -3.00 -5.79 -9.58
N PHE A 25 -3.32 -4.73 -8.83
CA PHE A 25 -4.42 -3.84 -9.18
C PHE A 25 -4.14 -3.04 -10.46
N GLU A 26 -2.92 -2.53 -10.65
CA GLU A 26 -2.51 -1.83 -11.87
C GLU A 26 -2.64 -2.73 -13.10
N ILE A 27 -2.27 -4.00 -12.98
CA ILE A 27 -2.41 -5.01 -14.04
C ILE A 27 -3.89 -5.35 -14.26
N LYS A 28 -4.68 -5.56 -13.18
CA LYS A 28 -6.11 -5.89 -13.25
C LYS A 28 -6.90 -4.81 -13.99
N TYR A 29 -6.60 -3.54 -13.70
CA TYR A 29 -7.32 -2.40 -14.27
C TYR A 29 -6.64 -1.77 -15.48
N GLY A 30 -5.38 -2.13 -15.75
CA GLY A 30 -4.58 -1.56 -16.85
C GLY A 30 -4.31 -0.06 -16.71
N MET A 31 -4.37 0.46 -15.49
CA MET A 31 -4.20 1.87 -15.16
C MET A 31 -3.73 2.01 -13.71
N ASP A 32 -3.13 3.14 -13.36
CA ASP A 32 -2.77 3.47 -11.98
C ASP A 32 -3.99 3.91 -11.13
N TYR A 33 -3.80 3.96 -9.81
CA TYR A 33 -4.84 4.33 -8.85
C TYR A 33 -5.44 5.71 -9.12
N GLU A 34 -4.62 6.68 -9.53
CA GLU A 34 -5.09 8.04 -9.81
C GLU A 34 -6.04 8.05 -11.01
N GLN A 35 -5.67 7.37 -12.09
CA GLN A 35 -6.55 7.17 -13.25
C GLN A 35 -7.81 6.38 -12.90
N PHE A 36 -7.67 5.34 -12.08
CA PHE A 36 -8.79 4.52 -11.64
C PHE A 36 -9.80 5.33 -10.83
N GLY A 37 -9.35 6.08 -9.82
CA GLY A 37 -10.19 6.97 -9.01
C GLY A 37 -10.86 8.07 -9.83
N ALA A 38 -10.14 8.66 -10.78
CA ALA A 38 -10.70 9.68 -11.69
C ALA A 38 -11.82 9.11 -12.58
N LYS A 39 -11.61 7.94 -13.18
CA LYS A 39 -12.63 7.27 -14.02
C LYS A 39 -13.80 6.75 -13.20
N LEU A 40 -13.55 6.31 -11.96
CA LEU A 40 -14.58 5.83 -11.03
C LEU A 40 -15.51 6.97 -10.63
N GLY A 41 -14.95 8.12 -10.24
CA GLY A 41 -15.73 9.32 -9.89
C GLY A 41 -16.50 9.92 -11.07
N ARG A 42 -16.04 9.72 -12.31
CA ARG A 42 -16.74 10.14 -13.54
C ARG A 42 -17.78 9.14 -14.03
N GLY A 43 -17.84 7.94 -13.46
CA GLY A 43 -18.71 6.86 -13.94
C GLY A 43 -18.27 6.26 -15.28
N GLU A 44 -17.05 6.51 -15.73
CA GLU A 44 -16.51 6.03 -17.03
C GLU A 44 -16.14 4.54 -16.99
N LEU A 45 -16.00 3.96 -15.80
CA LEU A 45 -15.71 2.53 -15.60
C LEU A 45 -16.93 1.60 -15.86
N GLY A 46 -18.06 2.11 -16.34
CA GLY A 46 -19.23 1.31 -16.72
C GLY A 46 -20.01 0.73 -15.53
N ASN A 47 -20.90 -0.25 -15.79
CA ASN A 47 -22.00 -0.64 -14.88
C ASN A 47 -21.51 -0.89 -13.43
N PRO A 48 -21.86 0.02 -12.51
CA PRO A 48 -21.34 0.06 -11.15
C PRO A 48 -22.14 -0.88 -10.22
N PHE A 49 -22.29 -2.15 -10.59
CA PHE A 49 -22.50 -3.21 -9.58
C PHE A 49 -21.20 -3.52 -8.80
N ALA A 50 -20.19 -2.67 -9.04
CA ALA A 50 -19.32 -1.89 -8.16
C ALA A 50 -19.02 -2.30 -6.72
N TYR A 51 -19.62 -3.31 -6.10
CA TYR A 51 -19.14 -3.73 -4.80
C TYR A 51 -17.67 -4.19 -4.90
N GLU A 52 -17.34 -4.98 -5.93
CA GLU A 52 -15.94 -5.38 -6.17
C GLU A 52 -15.04 -4.19 -6.52
N ARG A 53 -15.48 -3.24 -7.37
CA ARG A 53 -14.66 -2.08 -7.73
C ARG A 53 -14.47 -1.08 -6.60
N GLU A 54 -15.50 -0.85 -5.80
CA GLU A 54 -15.44 -0.01 -4.60
C GLU A 54 -14.57 -0.69 -3.54
N GLN A 55 -14.68 -2.01 -3.36
CA GLN A 55 -13.78 -2.77 -2.49
C GLN A 55 -12.34 -2.74 -2.98
N ASP A 56 -12.11 -2.90 -4.28
CA ASP A 56 -10.79 -2.79 -4.88
C ASP A 56 -10.25 -1.36 -4.74
N ALA A 57 -11.07 -0.32 -4.95
CA ALA A 57 -10.70 1.08 -4.73
C ALA A 57 -10.27 1.32 -3.28
N MET A 58 -11.08 0.85 -2.33
CA MET A 58 -10.86 1.02 -0.90
C MET A 58 -9.64 0.23 -0.43
N ARG A 59 -9.44 -0.98 -0.96
CA ARG A 59 -8.26 -1.81 -0.69
C ARG A 59 -7.00 -1.15 -1.25
N TRP A 60 -7.06 -0.67 -2.49
CA TRP A 60 -5.94 -0.01 -3.14
C TRP A 60 -5.56 1.30 -2.44
N GLU A 61 -6.55 2.10 -2.04
CA GLU A 61 -6.33 3.30 -1.23
C GLU A 61 -5.65 2.96 0.11
N SER A 62 -6.14 1.92 0.78
CA SER A 62 -5.55 1.44 2.04
C SER A 62 -4.09 1.04 1.84
N LEU A 63 -3.77 0.29 0.78
CA LEU A 63 -2.40 -0.14 0.47
C LEU A 63 -1.47 1.05 0.22
N ILE A 64 -1.93 2.07 -0.51
CA ILE A 64 -1.15 3.30 -0.75
C ILE A 64 -0.91 4.06 0.56
N ALA A 65 -1.95 4.19 1.40
CA ALA A 65 -1.85 4.83 2.70
C ALA A 65 -0.91 4.06 3.65
N GLU A 66 -1.02 2.73 3.68
CA GLU A 66 -0.13 1.83 4.43
C GLU A 66 1.32 2.02 3.97
N LYS A 67 1.60 1.90 2.66
CA LYS A 67 2.93 2.13 2.08
C LYS A 67 3.52 3.46 2.51
N LYS A 68 2.71 4.53 2.42
CA LYS A 68 3.13 5.88 2.84
C LYS A 68 3.49 5.89 4.32
N GLY A 69 2.60 5.41 5.20
CA GLY A 69 2.85 5.36 6.65
C GLY A 69 4.11 4.58 7.02
N TRP A 70 4.38 3.45 6.36
CA TRP A 70 5.61 2.67 6.57
C TRP A 70 6.87 3.41 6.10
N LEU A 71 6.82 4.06 4.93
CA LEU A 71 7.93 4.88 4.44
C LEU A 71 8.21 6.07 5.36
N GLU A 72 7.17 6.71 5.89
CA GLU A 72 7.32 7.77 6.87
C GLU A 72 7.96 7.25 8.17
N GLN A 73 7.50 6.12 8.68
CA GLN A 73 8.12 5.48 9.87
C GLN A 73 9.59 5.12 9.64
N LEU A 74 9.94 4.58 8.47
CA LEU A 74 11.34 4.28 8.12
C LEU A 74 12.18 5.56 8.03
N ARG A 75 11.64 6.62 7.44
CA ARG A 75 12.29 7.93 7.42
C ARG A 75 12.50 8.49 8.83
N HIS A 76 11.50 8.39 9.70
CA HIS A 76 11.64 8.82 11.09
C HIS A 76 12.64 7.97 11.88
N ALA A 77 12.65 6.65 11.67
CA ALA A 77 13.60 5.74 12.32
C ALA A 77 15.05 5.99 11.88
N VAL A 78 15.26 6.30 10.59
CA VAL A 78 16.60 6.64 10.08
C VAL A 78 17.08 8.00 10.59
N SER A 79 16.18 8.99 10.70
CA SER A 79 16.50 10.31 11.25
C SER A 79 16.73 10.29 12.77
N ALA A 80 15.94 9.52 13.53
CA ALA A 80 16.09 9.38 14.99
C ALA A 80 17.39 8.68 15.39
N SER A 81 17.90 7.78 14.54
CA SER A 81 19.18 7.11 14.76
C SER A 81 20.39 8.06 14.58
N HIS A 82 20.21 9.26 14.01
CA HIS A 82 21.27 10.23 13.77
C HIS A 82 21.43 11.26 14.90
N ASP A 83 20.46 11.36 15.84
CA ASP A 83 20.42 12.41 16.87
C ASP A 83 21.07 11.99 18.21
N SER A 84 21.53 10.74 18.34
CA SER A 84 22.20 10.24 19.56
C SER A 84 23.73 10.32 19.54
N GLN A 85 24.31 11.07 18.60
CA GLN A 85 25.75 11.39 18.60
C GLN A 85 25.96 12.89 18.45
N THR A 86 25.77 13.66 19.53
CA THR A 86 26.46 14.94 19.75
C THR A 86 26.68 15.13 21.25
#